data_AF-A0A1Q3VC33-F1
#
_entry.id   AF-A0A1Q3VC33-F1
#
_cell.length_a   1.000
_cell.length_b   1.000
_cell.length_c   1.000
_cell.angle_alpha   90.00
_cell.angle_beta   90.00
_cell.angle_gamma   90.00
#
_symmetry.space_group_name_H-M   'P 1'
#
loop_
_entity.id
_entity.type
_entity.pdbx_description
1 polymer ?
#
loop_
_entity_poly.entity_id
_entity_poly.type
_entity_poly.pdbx_seq_one_letter_code
_entity_poly.pdbx_strand_id
1 'polypeptide(L)'
;MYVNGNVKLVYIGGDAGDRSVLSMTDGPANVFCNKSGASCTATAPGTIVDLGSHTGVLNFTLANTTVTSVFDTANTAADGYYHARITADYADLGIFSMPEGAATVIDSLLDTAHIVYYIGFEDRMHGDYDYNDFVFALIDPPIAGVPEPLTISLLGAGLLGLGFSRHKARA
;
A
#
# COMPACT_ATOMS: atom_id res chain seq x y z
N MET A 1 -5.03 1.07 8.58
CA MET A 1 -5.47 0.27 7.41
C MET A 1 -5.07 -1.18 7.65
N TYR A 2 -5.96 -2.16 7.51
CA TYR A 2 -5.59 -3.58 7.71
C TYR A 2 -5.14 -4.20 6.38
N VAL A 3 -4.04 -4.96 6.40
CA VAL A 3 -3.46 -5.65 5.25
C VAL A 3 -3.17 -7.12 5.59
N ASN A 4 -3.13 -7.97 4.58
CA ASN A 4 -2.71 -9.36 4.69
C ASN A 4 -2.13 -9.87 3.36
N GLY A 5 -0.96 -9.35 3.00
CA GLY A 5 -0.35 -9.64 1.71
C GLY A 5 0.94 -8.85 1.47
N ASN A 6 1.32 -8.75 0.20
CA ASN A 6 2.56 -8.10 -0.20
C ASN A 6 2.30 -6.62 -0.50
N VAL A 7 2.54 -5.75 0.47
CA VAL A 7 2.11 -4.36 0.41
C VAL A 7 3.01 -3.55 -0.50
N LYS A 8 2.41 -2.89 -1.49
CA LYS A 8 3.06 -1.90 -2.34
C LYS A 8 2.47 -0.53 -2.08
N LEU A 9 3.33 0.47 -2.09
CA LEU A 9 2.94 1.87 -2.07
C LEU A 9 3.21 2.50 -3.43
N VAL A 10 2.31 3.38 -3.86
CA VAL A 10 2.49 4.19 -5.07
C VAL A 10 2.35 5.65 -4.70
N TYR A 11 3.39 6.45 -4.97
CA TYR A 11 3.31 7.89 -4.77
C TYR A 11 2.40 8.51 -5.84
N ILE A 12 1.40 9.30 -5.43
CA ILE A 12 0.46 9.94 -6.34
C ILE A 12 0.88 11.39 -6.59
N GLY A 13 1.19 12.15 -5.54
CA GLY A 13 1.56 13.56 -5.68
C GLY A 13 1.19 14.37 -4.44
N GLY A 14 1.14 15.69 -4.60
CA GLY A 14 0.64 16.61 -3.58
C GLY A 14 0.75 18.06 -4.04
N ASP A 15 -0.09 18.94 -3.49
CA ASP A 15 -0.11 20.38 -3.77
C ASP A 15 0.30 21.23 -2.55
N ALA A 16 1.36 20.79 -1.86
CA ALA A 16 1.90 21.53 -0.73
C ALA A 16 3.05 22.48 -1.09
N GLY A 17 3.07 23.64 -0.43
CA GLY A 17 4.24 24.51 -0.37
C GLY A 17 5.41 23.90 0.42
N ASP A 18 5.11 23.06 1.41
CA ASP A 18 6.06 22.52 2.36
C ASP A 18 6.74 21.22 1.91
N ARG A 19 7.78 20.85 2.65
CA ARG A 19 8.53 19.60 2.44
C ARG A 19 8.05 18.57 3.43
N SER A 20 7.45 17.50 2.92
CA SER A 20 6.85 16.44 3.70
C SER A 20 7.43 15.08 3.32
N VAL A 21 7.65 14.25 4.34
CA VAL A 21 8.32 12.95 4.24
C VAL A 21 7.43 11.88 4.85
N LEU A 22 7.07 10.89 4.03
CA LEU A 22 6.28 9.74 4.45
C LEU A 22 7.18 8.66 5.05
N SER A 23 6.78 8.08 6.17
CA SER A 23 7.42 6.91 6.78
C SER A 23 6.37 5.94 7.31
N MET A 24 6.75 4.68 7.53
CA MET A 24 5.93 3.73 8.26
C MET A 24 6.35 3.71 9.73
N THR A 25 5.39 3.77 10.66
CA THR A 25 5.64 3.97 12.11
C THR A 25 6.62 2.94 12.70
N ASP A 26 6.47 1.68 12.32
CA ASP A 26 7.34 0.56 12.74
C ASP A 26 8.03 -0.11 11.54
N GLY A 27 8.38 0.69 10.53
CA GLY A 27 8.88 0.17 9.25
C GLY A 27 9.91 1.08 8.60
N PRO A 28 9.99 1.08 7.26
CA PRO A 28 10.94 1.92 6.54
C PRO A 28 10.61 3.42 6.76
N ALA A 29 11.69 4.19 6.95
CA ALA A 29 11.63 5.64 7.00
C ALA A 29 11.96 6.25 5.63
N ASN A 30 11.50 7.48 5.40
CA ASN A 30 11.73 8.24 4.16
C ASN A 30 11.27 7.49 2.90
N VAL A 31 10.10 6.84 2.98
CA VAL A 31 9.51 6.06 1.90
C VAL A 31 9.30 6.92 0.65
N PHE A 32 8.67 8.08 0.84
CA PHE A 32 8.37 9.04 -0.20
C PHE A 32 8.53 10.46 0.32
N CYS A 33 8.88 11.39 -0.56
CA CYS A 33 9.01 12.80 -0.23
C CYS A 33 8.47 13.66 -1.36
N ASN A 34 7.64 14.65 -1.05
CA ASN A 34 7.04 15.51 -2.07
C ASN A 34 8.07 16.48 -2.68
N LYS A 35 9.10 16.84 -1.91
CA LYS A 35 10.17 17.76 -2.28
C LYS A 35 11.51 17.23 -1.77
N SER A 36 12.57 17.54 -2.50
CA SER A 36 13.92 17.15 -2.09
C SER A 36 14.32 17.91 -0.82
N GLY A 37 14.91 17.16 0.11
CA GLY A 37 15.45 17.65 1.37
C GLY A 37 16.78 16.95 1.69
N ALA A 38 17.24 17.09 2.93
CA ALA A 38 18.53 16.52 3.36
C ALA A 38 18.53 14.99 3.41
N SER A 39 17.40 14.38 3.75
CA SER A 39 17.27 12.93 3.97
C SER A 39 16.60 12.17 2.83
N CYS A 40 16.10 12.87 1.81
CA CYS A 40 15.23 12.28 0.80
C CYS A 40 15.11 13.12 -0.48
N THR A 41 15.03 12.45 -1.61
CA THR A 41 14.83 13.06 -2.93
C THR A 41 13.34 13.13 -3.25
N ALA A 42 12.91 14.21 -3.91
CA ALA A 42 11.55 14.33 -4.41
C ALA A 42 11.14 13.09 -5.22
N THR A 43 10.01 12.51 -4.86
CA THR A 43 9.47 11.31 -5.48
C THR A 43 8.61 11.71 -6.67
N ALA A 44 8.78 11.04 -7.81
CA ALA A 44 7.94 11.28 -8.97
C ALA A 44 6.61 10.51 -8.83
N PRO A 45 5.46 11.08 -9.26
CA PRO A 45 4.20 10.34 -9.35
C PRO A 45 4.36 9.01 -10.09
N GLY A 46 3.77 7.95 -9.56
CA GLY A 46 3.90 6.57 -10.07
C GLY A 46 5.11 5.80 -9.54
N THR A 47 5.97 6.41 -8.71
CA THR A 47 7.05 5.67 -8.04
C THR A 47 6.46 4.62 -7.11
N ILE A 48 6.95 3.37 -7.24
CA ILE A 48 6.52 2.23 -6.42
C ILE A 48 7.55 1.96 -5.34
N VAL A 49 7.09 1.73 -4.11
CA VAL A 49 7.89 1.11 -3.04
C VAL A 49 7.23 -0.19 -2.63
N ASP A 50 7.98 -1.29 -2.66
CA ASP A 50 7.54 -2.58 -2.13
C ASP A 50 7.93 -2.68 -0.65
N LEU A 51 6.93 -2.76 0.24
CA LEU A 51 7.15 -2.91 1.68
C LEU A 51 7.33 -4.37 2.09
N GLY A 52 7.13 -5.32 1.18
CA GLY A 52 7.15 -6.74 1.47
C GLY A 52 5.85 -7.25 2.11
N SER A 53 5.93 -8.44 2.70
CA SER A 53 4.78 -9.10 3.33
C SER A 53 4.45 -8.47 4.68
N HIS A 54 3.21 -8.05 4.84
CA HIS A 54 2.67 -7.52 6.10
C HIS A 54 1.31 -8.16 6.42
N THR A 55 1.07 -8.38 7.71
CA THR A 55 -0.23 -8.79 8.25
C THR A 55 -0.56 -7.90 9.45
N GLY A 56 -1.73 -7.28 9.45
CA GLY A 56 -2.19 -6.44 10.55
C GLY A 56 -2.47 -5.00 10.14
N VAL A 57 -2.56 -4.12 11.12
CA VAL A 57 -2.82 -2.69 10.89
C VAL A 57 -1.51 -1.98 10.57
N LEU A 58 -1.45 -1.34 9.40
CA LEU A 58 -0.37 -0.42 9.05
C LEU A 58 -0.74 1.01 9.43
N ASN A 59 0.27 1.73 9.93
CA ASN A 59 0.21 3.15 10.27
C ASN A 59 1.37 3.89 9.64
N PHE A 60 1.07 4.98 8.93
CA PHE A 60 2.05 5.85 8.30
C PHE A 60 2.12 7.18 9.02
N THR A 61 3.31 7.78 9.01
CA THR A 61 3.54 9.13 9.50
C THR A 61 3.96 10.03 8.34
N LEU A 62 3.47 11.26 8.37
CA LEU A 62 3.94 12.34 7.50
C LEU A 62 4.65 13.38 8.36
N ALA A 63 5.95 13.54 8.14
CA ALA A 63 6.76 14.56 8.80
C ALA A 63 6.89 15.77 7.87
N ASN A 64 6.29 16.90 8.23
CA ASN A 64 6.54 18.18 7.57
C ASN A 64 7.83 18.78 8.15
N THR A 65 8.87 18.78 7.33
CA THR A 65 10.22 19.23 7.68
C THR A 65 10.42 20.75 7.49
N THR A 66 9.44 21.45 6.92
CA THR A 66 9.46 22.92 6.85
C THR A 66 9.06 23.54 8.19
N VAL A 67 7.95 23.07 8.78
CA VAL A 67 7.41 23.62 10.04
C VAL A 67 7.59 22.70 11.25
N THR A 68 8.22 21.54 11.07
CA THR A 68 8.53 20.55 12.12
C THR A 68 7.27 20.03 12.83
N SER A 69 6.35 19.45 12.05
CA SER A 69 5.19 18.71 12.55
C SER A 69 5.24 17.26 12.07
N VAL A 70 4.58 16.37 12.81
CA VAL A 70 4.42 14.96 12.42
C VAL A 70 2.97 14.56 12.67
N PHE A 71 2.34 13.99 11.66
CA PHE A 71 0.99 13.46 11.72
C PHE A 71 0.98 11.99 11.37
N ASP A 72 -0.01 11.25 11.84
CA ASP A 72 -0.17 9.83 11.55
C ASP A 72 -1.56 9.49 11.02
N THR A 73 -1.69 8.30 10.46
CA THR A 73 -2.95 7.82 9.86
C THR A 73 -3.99 7.29 10.85
N ALA A 74 -3.67 7.23 12.15
CA ALA A 74 -4.46 6.54 13.16
C ALA A 74 -5.06 7.47 14.23
N ASN A 75 -4.48 8.64 14.46
CA ASN A 75 -4.80 9.52 15.57
C ASN A 75 -5.12 10.95 15.13
N THR A 76 -5.95 11.63 15.91
CA THR A 76 -6.14 13.08 15.78
C THR A 76 -4.93 13.81 16.36
N ALA A 77 -4.57 14.95 15.76
CA ALA A 77 -3.57 15.85 16.32
C ALA A 77 -4.15 16.71 17.46
N ALA A 78 -3.34 17.62 17.99
CA ALA A 78 -3.70 18.47 19.14
C ALA A 78 -4.83 19.49 18.86
N ASP A 79 -5.13 19.75 17.59
CA ASP A 79 -6.26 20.57 17.14
C ASP A 79 -7.56 19.78 17.05
N GLY A 80 -7.53 18.47 17.33
CA GLY A 80 -8.69 17.59 17.33
C GLY A 80 -9.07 17.04 15.96
N TYR A 81 -8.26 17.27 14.93
CA TYR A 81 -8.52 16.79 13.58
C TYR A 81 -7.63 15.60 13.23
N TYR A 82 -8.15 14.72 12.37
CA TYR A 82 -7.29 13.78 11.65
C TYR A 82 -6.60 14.55 10.52
N HIS A 83 -5.29 14.38 10.41
CA HIS A 83 -4.50 14.96 9.32
C HIS A 83 -4.28 13.98 8.18
N ALA A 84 -4.94 12.82 8.23
CA ALA A 84 -4.95 11.85 7.17
C ALA A 84 -6.39 11.46 6.85
N ARG A 85 -6.71 11.40 5.56
CA ARG A 85 -7.97 10.90 5.04
C ARG A 85 -7.70 9.64 4.22
N ILE A 86 -8.42 8.57 4.55
CA ILE A 86 -8.25 7.26 3.94
C ILE A 86 -9.56 6.87 3.26
N THR A 87 -9.50 6.47 2.00
CA THR A 87 -10.65 6.02 1.22
C THR A 87 -10.29 4.86 0.31
N ALA A 88 -11.28 4.10 -0.14
CA ALA A 88 -11.11 3.04 -1.14
C ALA A 88 -11.27 3.54 -2.58
N ASP A 89 -11.90 4.71 -2.78
CA ASP A 89 -12.07 5.36 -4.09
C ASP A 89 -11.33 6.70 -4.10
N TYR A 90 -10.42 6.89 -5.05
CA TYR A 90 -9.64 8.13 -5.18
C TYR A 90 -10.55 9.36 -5.34
N ALA A 91 -11.69 9.21 -6.03
CA ALA A 91 -12.64 10.30 -6.24
C ALA A 91 -13.19 10.86 -4.91
N ASP A 92 -13.29 10.03 -3.87
CA ASP A 92 -13.80 10.45 -2.57
C ASP A 92 -12.85 11.40 -1.84
N LEU A 93 -11.56 11.45 -2.20
CA LEU A 93 -10.64 12.46 -1.67
C LEU A 93 -11.09 13.88 -2.07
N GLY A 94 -11.70 14.05 -3.24
CA GLY A 94 -12.19 15.36 -3.70
C GLY A 94 -11.08 16.34 -4.08
N ILE A 95 -9.91 15.82 -4.46
CA ILE A 95 -8.69 16.57 -4.77
C ILE A 95 -8.42 16.60 -6.29
N PHE A 96 -7.24 17.05 -6.69
CA PHE A 96 -6.78 17.08 -8.08
C PHE A 96 -6.90 15.71 -8.79
N SER A 97 -7.01 15.75 -10.12
CA SER A 97 -7.02 14.53 -10.95
C SER A 97 -5.73 13.73 -10.79
N MET A 98 -5.85 12.41 -10.66
CA MET A 98 -4.70 11.52 -10.51
C MET A 98 -3.70 11.71 -11.68
N PRO A 99 -2.40 11.94 -11.42
CA PRO A 99 -1.41 12.04 -12.49
C PRO A 99 -1.32 10.75 -13.31
N GLU A 100 -1.18 10.87 -14.63
CA GLU A 100 -1.18 9.74 -15.57
C GLU A 100 -0.17 8.63 -15.20
N GLY A 101 1.03 9.01 -14.75
CA GLY A 101 2.05 8.06 -14.32
C GLY A 101 1.64 7.24 -13.10
N ALA A 102 0.93 7.85 -12.14
CA ALA A 102 0.40 7.13 -10.99
C ALA A 102 -0.80 6.26 -11.37
N ALA A 103 -1.72 6.79 -12.19
CA ALA A 103 -2.90 6.05 -12.66
C ALA A 103 -2.50 4.76 -13.40
N THR A 104 -1.58 4.86 -14.37
CA THR A 104 -1.08 3.71 -15.14
C THR A 104 -0.50 2.62 -14.24
N VAL A 105 0.29 3.03 -13.24
CA VAL A 105 0.92 2.10 -12.31
C VAL A 105 -0.12 1.45 -11.39
N ILE A 106 -1.02 2.23 -10.82
CA ILE A 106 -2.07 1.73 -9.92
C ILE A 106 -2.96 0.74 -10.67
N ASP A 107 -3.44 1.09 -11.86
CA ASP A 107 -4.25 0.20 -12.70
C ASP A 107 -3.54 -1.14 -12.96
N SER A 108 -2.23 -1.10 -13.27
CA SER A 108 -1.44 -2.32 -13.49
C SER A 108 -1.29 -3.22 -12.26
N LEU A 109 -1.43 -2.66 -11.06
CA LEU A 109 -1.35 -3.39 -9.79
C LEU A 109 -2.73 -3.90 -9.34
N LEU A 110 -3.81 -3.21 -9.74
CA LEU A 110 -5.19 -3.54 -9.39
C LEU A 110 -5.64 -4.89 -9.96
N ASP A 111 -5.12 -5.31 -11.11
CA ASP A 111 -5.43 -6.63 -11.71
C ASP A 111 -5.15 -7.81 -10.76
N THR A 112 -4.27 -7.59 -9.79
CA THR A 112 -3.92 -8.57 -8.76
C THR A 112 -4.26 -8.10 -7.36
N ALA A 113 -4.82 -6.90 -7.17
CA ALA A 113 -5.02 -6.34 -5.83
C ALA A 113 -6.27 -6.90 -5.15
N HIS A 114 -6.19 -7.18 -3.86
CA HIS A 114 -7.36 -7.45 -3.02
C HIS A 114 -7.93 -6.18 -2.41
N ILE A 115 -7.06 -5.23 -2.09
CA ILE A 115 -7.42 -3.97 -1.43
C ILE A 115 -6.58 -2.85 -2.04
N VAL A 116 -7.21 -1.70 -2.24
CA VAL A 116 -6.56 -0.41 -2.46
C VAL A 116 -7.08 0.59 -1.45
N TYR A 117 -6.16 1.35 -0.86
CA TYR A 117 -6.48 2.55 -0.08
C TYR A 117 -5.77 3.72 -0.70
N TYR A 118 -6.48 4.82 -0.88
CA TYR A 118 -5.93 6.12 -1.21
C TYR A 118 -5.87 6.95 0.07
N ILE A 119 -4.70 7.52 0.31
CA ILE A 119 -4.41 8.27 1.53
C ILE A 119 -3.95 9.66 1.12
N GLY A 120 -4.72 10.67 1.53
CA GLY A 120 -4.36 12.08 1.43
C GLY A 120 -4.04 12.63 2.83
N PHE A 121 -3.01 13.44 2.94
CA PHE A 121 -2.63 14.11 4.18
C PHE A 121 -2.84 15.62 4.07
N GLU A 122 -3.15 16.24 5.21
CA GLU A 122 -2.96 17.66 5.52
C GLU A 122 -1.65 17.77 6.31
N ASP A 123 -0.70 18.58 5.85
CA ASP A 123 0.65 18.61 6.40
C ASP A 123 0.90 19.73 7.44
N ARG A 124 -0.13 20.52 7.77
CA ARG A 124 -0.09 21.55 8.82
C ARG A 124 -1.20 21.46 9.85
N MET A 125 -0.85 21.82 11.09
CA MET A 125 -1.81 22.10 12.17
C MET A 125 -2.70 23.29 11.78
N HIS A 126 -4.02 23.17 11.93
CA HIS A 126 -4.97 24.21 11.53
C HIS A 126 -4.86 24.63 10.06
N GLY A 127 -4.53 23.68 9.17
CA GLY A 127 -4.57 23.88 7.73
C GLY A 127 -5.98 24.06 7.18
N ASP A 128 -6.13 23.94 5.87
CA ASP A 128 -7.44 24.04 5.22
C ASP A 128 -8.18 22.69 5.13
N TYR A 129 -7.48 21.59 5.47
CA TYR A 129 -8.01 20.24 5.56
C TYR A 129 -8.66 19.77 4.24
N ASP A 130 -8.05 20.12 3.12
CA ASP A 130 -8.44 19.57 1.82
C ASP A 130 -7.74 18.23 1.50
N TYR A 131 -6.73 17.86 2.30
CA TYR A 131 -5.97 16.61 2.26
C TYR A 131 -5.21 16.38 0.95
N ASN A 132 -4.84 17.45 0.24
CA ASN A 132 -4.13 17.38 -1.02
C ASN A 132 -2.60 17.55 -0.88
N ASP A 133 -2.08 17.82 0.32
CA ASP A 133 -0.67 18.18 0.53
C ASP A 133 0.29 17.03 0.20
N PHE A 134 -0.14 15.81 0.49
CA PHE A 134 0.62 14.60 0.22
C PHE A 134 -0.29 13.39 0.02
N VAL A 135 -0.17 12.72 -1.12
CA VAL A 135 -1.10 11.68 -1.55
C VAL A 135 -0.35 10.46 -2.06
N PHE A 136 -0.76 9.29 -1.58
CA PHE A 136 -0.24 8.00 -2.03
C PHE A 136 -1.32 6.91 -1.97
N ALA A 137 -1.10 5.83 -2.71
CA ALA A 137 -1.91 4.62 -2.62
C ALA A 137 -1.15 3.54 -1.86
N LEU A 138 -1.90 2.77 -1.06
CA LEU A 138 -1.50 1.47 -0.54
C LEU A 138 -2.27 0.39 -1.30
N ILE A 139 -1.55 -0.60 -1.82
CA ILE A 139 -2.12 -1.70 -2.59
C ILE A 139 -1.65 -3.01 -1.96
N ASP A 140 -2.59 -3.89 -1.67
CA ASP A 140 -2.36 -5.21 -1.09
C ASP A 140 -2.83 -6.31 -2.06
N PRO A 141 -1.97 -6.84 -2.94
CA PRO A 141 -2.22 -8.08 -3.65
C PRO A 141 -2.25 -9.30 -2.69
N PRO A 142 -3.02 -10.35 -3.01
CA PRO A 142 -3.04 -11.57 -2.23
C PRO A 142 -1.63 -12.11 -2.07
N ILE A 143 -1.36 -12.69 -0.90
CA ILE A 143 -0.35 -13.75 -0.81
C ILE A 143 -0.78 -14.80 -1.84
N ALA A 144 0.00 -14.97 -2.91
CA ALA A 144 -0.27 -15.99 -3.91
C ALA A 144 -0.57 -17.30 -3.16
N GLY A 145 -1.83 -17.73 -3.21
CA GLY A 145 -2.25 -18.96 -2.57
C GLY A 145 -1.35 -20.04 -3.11
N VAL A 146 -0.56 -20.65 -2.22
CA VAL A 146 0.22 -21.84 -2.55
C VAL A 146 -0.72 -22.76 -3.33
N PRO A 147 -0.44 -23.08 -4.61
CA PRO A 147 -1.31 -23.97 -5.35
C PRO A 147 -1.47 -25.24 -4.55
N GLU A 148 -2.70 -25.54 -4.12
CA GLU A 148 -2.95 -26.78 -3.41
C GLU A 148 -2.54 -27.94 -4.32
N PRO A 149 -1.83 -28.92 -3.76
CA PRO A 149 -0.89 -29.71 -4.52
C PRO A 149 -1.66 -30.65 -5.46
N LEU A 150 -1.68 -30.28 -6.74
CA LEU A 150 -1.84 -31.21 -7.85
C LEU A 150 -0.96 -32.44 -7.64
N THR A 151 0.17 -32.29 -6.92
CA THR A 151 1.08 -33.34 -6.45
C THR A 151 0.45 -34.33 -5.45
N ILE A 152 -0.43 -33.93 -4.52
CA ILE A 152 -1.15 -34.89 -3.64
C ILE A 152 -2.19 -35.65 -4.43
N SER A 153 -2.89 -34.98 -5.36
CA SER A 153 -3.86 -35.63 -6.25
C SER A 153 -3.17 -36.62 -7.19
N LEU A 154 -1.99 -36.29 -7.73
CA LEU A 154 -1.20 -37.20 -8.59
C LEU A 154 -0.56 -38.35 -7.78
N LEU A 155 -0.10 -38.09 -6.56
CA LEU A 155 0.43 -39.11 -5.66
C LEU A 155 -0.66 -40.09 -5.21
N GLY A 156 -1.85 -39.58 -4.88
CA GLY A 156 -3.02 -40.39 -4.55
C GLY A 156 -3.50 -41.23 -5.74
N ALA A 157 -3.60 -40.63 -6.93
CA ALA A 157 -3.97 -41.34 -8.15
C ALA A 157 -2.93 -42.39 -8.57
N GLY A 158 -1.63 -42.10 -8.40
CA GLY A 158 -0.53 -43.03 -8.66
C GLY A 158 -0.54 -44.24 -7.72
N LEU A 159 -0.80 -44.03 -6.43
CA LEU A 159 -0.91 -45.11 -5.44
C LEU A 159 -2.15 -45.98 -5.68
N LEU A 160 -3.29 -45.38 -6.02
CA LEU A 160 -4.50 -46.13 -6.40
C LEU A 160 -4.26 -46.95 -7.68
N GLY A 161 -3.61 -46.38 -8.70
CA GLY A 161 -3.23 -47.08 -9.93
C GLY A 161 -2.32 -48.29 -9.70
N LEU A 162 -1.34 -48.18 -8.79
CA LEU A 162 -0.47 -49.29 -8.40
C LEU A 162 -1.22 -50.37 -7.59
N GLY A 163 -2.19 -49.99 -6.75
CA GLY A 163 -3.05 -50.90 -6.01
C GLY A 163 -3.92 -51.77 -6.93
N PHE A 164 -4.56 -51.17 -7.94
CA PHE A 164 -5.37 -51.90 -8.92
C PHE A 164 -4.52 -52.78 -9.86
N SER A 165 -3.28 -52.36 -10.15
CA SER A 165 -2.36 -53.13 -11.00
C SER A 165 -1.90 -54.45 -10.34
N ARG A 166 -1.82 -54.50 -8.99
CA ARG A 166 -1.47 -55.72 -8.24
C ARG A 166 -2.58 -56.77 -8.22
N HIS A 167 -3.84 -56.38 -8.36
CA HIS A 167 -4.96 -57.33 -8.39
C HIS A 167 -5.07 -58.08 -9.71
N LYS A 168 -4.62 -57.50 -10.83
CA LYS A 168 -4.59 -58.20 -12.13
C LYS A 168 -3.43 -59.20 -12.28
N ALA A 169 -2.36 -59.08 -11.50
CA ALA A 169 -1.21 -59.98 -11.57
C ALA A 169 -1.35 -61.26 -10.71
N ARG A 170 -2.48 -61.43 -9.99
CA ARG A 170 -2.78 -62.60 -9.14
C ARG A 170 -4.05 -63.35 -9.55
N ALA A 171 -4.58 -63.10 -10.76
CA ALA A 171 -5.67 -63.86 -11.37
C ALA A 171 -5.11 -64.80 -12.44
#